data_AF-A0A1Y2IZW4-F1
#
_entry.id   AF-A0A1Y2IZW4-F1
#
_cell.length_a   1.000
_cell.length_b   1.000
_cell.length_c   1.000
_cell.angle_alpha   90.00
_cell.angle_beta   90.00
_cell.angle_gamma   90.00
#
_symmetry.space_group_name_H-M   'P 1'
#
loop_
_entity.id
_entity.type
_entity.pdbx_description
1 polymer ?
#
loop_
_entity_poly.entity_id
_entity_poly.type
_entity_poly.pdbx_seq_one_letter_code
_entity_poly.pdbx_strand_id
1 'polypeptide(L)'
;IDLPRELRARGIHNAFHASLLRQHVPNDDRRFPGRQFHQLPGFGEQPREWAVDRIISHVGRGSEAEFEVQWSTGDVSWAPYHDVRHLQALAEYFEALGVPNARQL
;
A
#
# COMPACT_ATOMS: atom_id res chain seq x y z
N ILE A 1 -1.87 31.92 4.87
CA ILE A 1 -2.26 30.49 4.91
C ILE A 1 -0.96 29.70 4.84
N ASP A 2 -0.60 29.05 5.93
CA ASP A 2 0.59 28.21 5.96
C ASP A 2 0.24 26.81 5.46
N LEU A 3 1.06 26.31 4.53
CA LEU A 3 0.90 24.99 3.96
C LEU A 3 1.53 23.95 4.92
N PRO A 4 0.88 22.80 5.16
CA PRO A 4 1.47 21.67 5.87
C PRO A 4 2.87 21.29 5.35
N ARG A 5 3.73 20.79 6.24
CA ARG A 5 5.14 20.47 5.93
C ARG A 5 5.24 19.40 4.85
N GLU A 6 4.33 18.44 4.86
CA GLU A 6 4.22 17.31 3.94
C GLU A 6 3.99 17.79 2.50
N LEU A 7 3.15 18.82 2.32
CA LEU A 7 2.88 19.42 1.01
C LEU A 7 4.09 20.22 0.51
N ARG A 8 4.76 20.97 1.40
CA ARG A 8 5.98 21.73 1.06
C ARG A 8 7.14 20.81 0.66
N ALA A 9 7.30 19.68 1.35
CA ALA A 9 8.32 18.68 1.03
C ALA A 9 8.15 18.10 -0.40
N ARG A 10 6.94 18.17 -0.96
CA ARG A 10 6.61 17.73 -2.32
C ARG A 10 6.67 18.86 -3.35
N GLY A 11 7.14 20.04 -2.97
CA GLY A 11 7.20 21.20 -3.86
C GLY A 11 5.85 21.85 -4.14
N ILE A 12 4.83 21.57 -3.31
CA ILE A 12 3.55 22.27 -3.42
C ILE A 12 3.70 23.64 -2.77
N HIS A 13 3.35 24.68 -3.52
CA HIS A 13 3.39 26.06 -3.07
C HIS A 13 2.01 26.55 -2.68
N ASN A 14 1.94 27.48 -1.73
CA ASN A 14 0.71 28.19 -1.37
C ASN A 14 0.35 29.31 -2.36
N ALA A 15 0.76 29.16 -3.62
CA ALA A 15 0.43 30.03 -4.73
C ALA A 15 -0.51 29.27 -5.68
N PHE A 16 -1.69 29.81 -5.90
CA PHE A 16 -2.73 29.19 -6.72
C PHE A 16 -3.33 30.21 -7.68
N HIS A 17 -3.75 29.73 -8.85
CA HIS A 17 -4.44 30.56 -9.82
C HIS A 17 -5.86 30.83 -9.32
N ALA A 18 -6.16 32.09 -9.00
CA ALA A 18 -7.40 32.47 -8.32
C ALA A 18 -8.67 32.06 -9.09
N SER A 19 -8.62 32.02 -10.43
CA SER A 19 -9.77 31.60 -11.25
C SER A 19 -10.07 30.10 -11.21
N LEU A 20 -9.14 29.27 -10.70
CA LEU A 20 -9.33 27.83 -10.53
C LEU A 20 -9.85 27.46 -9.13
N LEU A 21 -10.01 28.43 -8.24
CA LEU A 21 -10.53 28.18 -6.91
C LEU A 21 -11.99 27.73 -6.98
N ARG A 22 -12.31 26.69 -6.22
CA ARG A 22 -13.67 26.16 -6.03
C ARG A 22 -14.08 26.34 -4.58
N GLN A 23 -15.39 26.39 -4.34
CA GLN A 23 -15.92 26.43 -2.98
C GLN A 23 -15.45 25.20 -2.20
N HIS A 24 -14.93 25.43 -0.99
CA HIS A 24 -14.52 24.35 -0.10
C HIS A 24 -15.74 23.58 0.39
N VAL A 25 -15.70 22.25 0.26
CA VAL A 25 -16.68 21.33 0.82
C VAL A 25 -15.96 20.48 1.87
N PRO A 26 -16.39 20.52 3.15
CA PRO A 26 -15.75 19.73 4.19
C PRO A 26 -15.92 18.23 3.95
N ASN A 27 -14.97 17.42 4.43
CA ASN A 27 -15.04 15.96 4.33
C ASN A 27 -16.20 15.42 5.18
N ASP A 28 -16.89 14.39 4.67
CA ASP A 28 -17.83 13.59 5.45
C ASP A 28 -17.06 12.44 6.11
N ASP A 29 -16.70 12.59 7.38
CA ASP A 29 -15.90 11.62 8.11
C ASP A 29 -16.60 10.27 8.33
N ARG A 30 -17.93 10.22 8.22
CA ARG A 30 -18.68 8.95 8.29
C ARG A 30 -18.54 8.15 7.00
N ARG A 31 -18.50 8.82 5.85
CA ARG A 31 -18.36 8.18 4.53
C ARG A 31 -16.90 7.96 4.15
N PHE A 32 -16.00 8.82 4.63
CA PHE A 32 -14.58 8.78 4.30
C PHE A 32 -13.71 8.93 5.56
N PRO A 33 -13.71 7.93 6.46
CA PRO A 33 -12.84 7.92 7.63
C PRO A 33 -11.37 7.84 7.19
N GLY A 34 -10.47 8.43 7.98
CA GLY A 34 -9.03 8.21 7.83
C GLY A 34 -8.33 8.95 6.68
N ARG A 35 -8.77 10.17 6.32
CA ARG A 35 -8.09 11.03 5.33
C ARG A 35 -6.95 11.89 5.89
N GLN A 36 -6.27 11.46 6.96
CA GLN A 36 -5.09 12.19 7.43
C GLN A 36 -3.93 11.99 6.44
N PHE A 37 -3.05 12.98 6.28
CA PHE A 37 -1.94 12.92 5.31
C PHE A 37 -1.10 11.64 5.44
N HIS A 38 -0.77 11.22 6.67
CA HIS A 38 -0.01 9.99 6.93
C HIS A 38 -0.70 8.69 6.47
N GLN A 39 -2.02 8.72 6.27
CA GLN A 39 -2.84 7.59 5.81
C GLN A 39 -3.03 7.60 4.29
N LEU A 40 -2.70 8.70 3.61
CA LEU A 40 -2.81 8.81 2.17
C LEU A 40 -1.57 8.20 1.50
N PRO A 41 -1.73 7.30 0.51
CA PRO A 41 -0.62 6.76 -0.25
C PRO A 41 0.29 7.86 -0.80
N GLY A 42 1.58 7.72 -0.53
CA GLY A 42 2.60 8.68 -0.93
C GLY A 42 2.81 9.85 0.04
N PHE A 43 1.95 10.12 1.02
CA PHE A 43 2.11 11.24 1.96
C PHE A 43 2.71 10.87 3.33
N GLY A 44 2.83 9.58 3.66
CA GLY A 44 3.59 9.11 4.83
C GLY A 44 5.10 9.06 4.57
N GLU A 45 5.92 9.33 5.59
CA GLU A 45 7.39 9.19 5.53
C GLU A 45 7.85 7.74 5.24
N GLN A 46 6.95 6.79 5.42
CA GLN A 46 6.99 5.47 4.81
C GLN A 46 5.53 5.20 4.48
N PRO A 47 5.12 5.02 3.22
CA PRO A 47 3.90 4.25 3.03
C PRO A 47 4.18 2.97 3.79
N ARG A 48 3.40 2.67 4.84
CA ARG A 48 3.27 1.28 5.23
C ARG A 48 2.74 0.63 3.97
N GLU A 49 3.65 0.08 3.15
CA GLU A 49 3.35 -0.93 2.16
C GLU A 49 2.29 -1.79 2.85
N TRP A 50 1.07 -1.79 2.30
CA TRP A 50 -0.11 -2.27 3.03
C TRP A 50 0.26 -3.52 3.80
N ALA A 51 0.12 -3.47 5.13
CA ALA A 51 0.64 -4.53 5.97
C ALA A 51 -0.02 -5.85 5.54
N VAL A 52 0.72 -6.68 4.82
CA VAL A 52 0.30 -8.02 4.46
C VAL A 52 0.31 -8.83 5.75
N ASP A 53 -0.82 -9.49 6.07
CA ASP A 53 -0.90 -10.35 7.24
C ASP A 53 -0.18 -11.67 6.96
N ARG A 54 -0.55 -12.35 5.87
CA ARG A 54 0.05 -13.63 5.46
C ARG A 54 -0.23 -13.96 4.00
N ILE A 55 0.50 -14.94 3.50
CA ILE A 55 0.17 -15.66 2.27
C ILE A 55 -0.62 -16.93 2.63
N ILE A 56 -1.78 -17.10 2.01
CA ILE A 56 -2.68 -18.24 2.24
C ILE A 56 -2.29 -19.41 1.34
N SER A 57 -2.11 -19.14 0.05
CA SER A 57 -1.85 -20.15 -0.96
C SER A 57 -1.06 -19.57 -2.15
N HIS A 58 -0.63 -20.44 -3.06
CA HIS A 58 -0.04 -20.03 -4.33
C HIS A 58 -0.50 -20.93 -5.47
N VAL A 59 -0.41 -20.43 -6.69
CA VAL A 59 -0.55 -21.18 -7.94
C VAL A 59 0.62 -20.88 -8.87
N GLY A 60 0.94 -21.83 -9.74
CA GLY A 60 2.08 -21.69 -10.65
C GLY A 60 3.42 -21.95 -9.96
N ARG A 61 4.52 -21.61 -10.65
CA ARG A 61 5.90 -21.89 -10.21
C ARG A 61 6.86 -20.80 -10.64
N GLY A 62 7.94 -20.63 -9.89
CA GLY A 62 9.02 -19.72 -10.26
C GLY A 62 8.57 -18.27 -10.29
N SER A 63 9.02 -17.53 -11.32
CA SER A 63 8.70 -16.11 -11.51
C SER A 63 7.24 -15.85 -11.88
N GLU A 64 6.55 -16.86 -12.42
CA GLU A 64 5.17 -16.78 -12.88
C GLU A 64 4.17 -17.26 -11.82
N ALA A 65 4.64 -17.49 -10.59
CA ALA A 65 3.76 -17.86 -9.49
C ALA A 65 2.90 -16.65 -9.07
N GLU A 66 1.65 -16.93 -8.77
CA GLU A 66 0.72 -16.00 -8.14
C GLU A 66 0.42 -16.46 -6.72
N PHE A 67 0.24 -15.49 -5.83
CA PHE A 67 0.06 -15.72 -4.40
C PHE A 67 -1.26 -15.13 -3.93
N GLU A 68 -1.99 -15.90 -3.14
CA GLU A 68 -3.19 -15.45 -2.46
C GLU A 68 -2.77 -14.75 -1.16
N VAL A 69 -2.89 -13.42 -1.17
CA VAL A 69 -2.42 -12.54 -0.09
C VAL A 69 -3.59 -12.11 0.76
N GLN A 70 -3.48 -12.30 2.07
CA GLN A 70 -4.37 -11.70 3.06
C GLN A 70 -3.79 -10.39 3.57
N TRP A 71 -4.56 -9.31 3.43
CA TRP A 71 -4.19 -8.00 3.94
C TRP A 71 -4.54 -7.87 5.42
N SER A 72 -3.87 -6.97 6.15
CA SER A 72 -4.23 -6.65 7.54
C SER A 72 -5.66 -6.12 7.71
N THR A 73 -6.31 -5.66 6.63
CA THR A 73 -7.72 -5.28 6.62
C THR A 73 -8.68 -6.47 6.60
N GLY A 74 -8.17 -7.69 6.37
CA GLY A 74 -8.92 -8.92 6.19
C GLY A 74 -9.29 -9.24 4.74
N ASP A 75 -9.07 -8.29 3.81
CA ASP A 75 -9.28 -8.52 2.38
C ASP A 75 -8.31 -9.59 1.86
N VAL A 76 -8.72 -10.29 0.80
CA VAL A 76 -7.91 -11.31 0.13
C VAL A 76 -7.84 -11.00 -1.36
N SER A 77 -6.63 -11.01 -1.93
CA SER A 77 -6.42 -10.82 -3.37
C SER A 77 -5.23 -11.62 -3.88
N TRP A 78 -5.23 -11.90 -5.18
CA TRP A 78 -4.08 -12.50 -5.86
C TRP A 78 -3.07 -11.44 -6.27
N ALA A 79 -1.78 -11.72 -6.02
CA ALA A 79 -0.67 -10.87 -6.42
C ALA A 79 0.45 -11.70 -7.05
N PRO A 80 1.10 -11.21 -8.13
CA PRO A 80 2.18 -11.93 -8.79
C PRO A 80 3.46 -11.93 -7.94
N TYR A 81 4.34 -12.92 -8.15
CA TYR A 81 5.59 -13.06 -7.40
C TYR A 81 6.43 -11.77 -7.32
N HIS A 82 6.51 -11.00 -8.40
CA HIS A 82 7.32 -9.78 -8.43
C HIS A 82 6.84 -8.69 -7.47
N ASP A 83 5.54 -8.68 -7.16
CA ASP A 83 4.92 -7.75 -6.20
C ASP A 83 5.07 -8.23 -4.76
N VAL A 84 5.22 -9.54 -4.53
CA VAL A 84 5.29 -10.09 -3.16
C VAL A 84 6.70 -10.50 -2.72
N ARG A 85 7.68 -10.56 -3.64
CA ARG A 85 9.05 -11.05 -3.37
C ARG A 85 9.82 -10.33 -2.27
N HIS A 86 9.42 -9.10 -1.94
CA HIS A 86 10.07 -8.26 -0.93
C HIS A 86 9.39 -8.36 0.45
N LEU A 87 8.26 -9.08 0.54
CA LEU A 87 7.48 -9.18 1.75
C LEU A 87 8.02 -10.26 2.68
N GLN A 88 8.10 -9.94 3.98
CA GLN A 88 8.44 -10.91 5.02
C GLN A 88 7.45 -12.09 5.05
N ALA A 89 6.15 -11.83 4.80
CA ALA A 89 5.12 -12.86 4.72
C ALA A 89 5.42 -13.96 3.68
N LEU A 90 6.16 -13.64 2.61
CA LEU A 90 6.58 -14.64 1.64
C LEU A 90 7.71 -15.53 2.16
N ALA A 91 8.65 -14.96 2.91
CA ALA A 91 9.72 -15.73 3.55
C ALA A 91 9.13 -16.74 4.55
N GLU A 92 8.19 -16.28 5.39
CA GLU A 92 7.48 -17.14 6.35
C GLU A 92 6.69 -18.25 5.65
N TYR A 93 6.05 -17.94 4.52
CA TYR A 93 5.34 -18.93 3.71
C TYR A 93 6.26 -20.02 3.15
N PHE A 94 7.43 -19.62 2.63
CA PHE A 94 8.45 -20.53 2.14
C PHE A 94 9.06 -21.39 3.24
N GLU A 95 9.33 -20.82 4.41
CA GLU A 95 9.76 -21.57 5.59
C GLU A 95 8.72 -22.61 6.02
N ALA A 96 7.44 -22.25 6.05
CA ALA A 96 6.35 -23.18 6.38
C ALA A 96 6.21 -24.33 5.36
N LEU A 97 6.50 -24.08 4.08
CA LEU A 97 6.53 -25.10 3.02
C LEU A 97 7.83 -25.92 3.00
N GLY A 98 8.89 -25.50 3.71
CA GLY A 98 10.21 -26.12 3.63
C GLY A 98 10.93 -25.87 2.30
N VAL A 99 10.57 -24.79 1.61
CA VAL A 99 11.09 -24.43 0.28
C VAL A 99 11.98 -23.19 0.42
N PRO A 100 13.20 -23.14 -0.14
CA PRO A 100 14.11 -22.00 0.04
C PRO A 100 13.80 -20.80 -0.86
N ASN A 101 13.07 -20.97 -1.96
CA ASN A 101 12.70 -19.90 -2.88
C ASN A 101 11.65 -20.34 -3.92
N ALA A 102 11.09 -19.36 -4.64
CA ALA A 102 10.07 -19.58 -5.65
C ALA A 102 10.43 -20.57 -6.78
N ARG A 103 11.72 -20.82 -7.06
CA ARG A 103 12.12 -21.81 -8.09
C ARG A 103 11.86 -23.25 -7.67
N GLN A 104 11.66 -23.49 -6.38
CA GLN A 104 11.42 -24.80 -5.79
C GLN A 104 9.96 -25.01 -5.35
N LEU A 105 9.07 -24.07 -5.70
CA LEU A 105 7.62 -24.30 -5.75
C LEU A 105 7.27 -25.23 -6.92
#